data_AF-A0A9D6SG06-F1
#
_entry.id   AF-A0A9D6SG06-F1
#
_cell.length_a   1.000
_cell.length_b   1.000
_cell.length_c   1.000
_cell.angle_alpha   90.00
_cell.angle_beta   90.00
_cell.angle_gamma   90.00
#
_symmetry.space_group_name_H-M   'P 1'
#
loop_
_entity.id
_entity.type
_entity.pdbx_description
1 polymer ?
#
loop_
_entity_poly.entity_id
_entity_poly.type
_entity_poly.pdbx_seq_one_letter_code
_entity_poly.pdbx_strand_id
1 'polypeptide(L)'
;MMDLAAVVKKYLELTGGFDLPLHLAQFGLPKPEIERLFSAWDEDYQISRFLLLSRAGDEKLGAFPPDMRVFSINNYEYTHVSVRPGIEQLLARA
;
A
#
# COMPACT_ATOMS: atom_id res chain seq x y z
N MET A 1 -6.74 5.50 -13.28
CA MET A 1 -7.04 4.63 -12.13
C MET A 1 -5.97 3.56 -12.13
N MET A 2 -5.13 3.49 -11.10
CA MET A 2 -4.18 2.38 -10.97
C MET A 2 -4.95 1.13 -10.50
N ASP A 3 -4.71 0.01 -11.17
CA ASP A 3 -5.19 -1.31 -10.73
C ASP A 3 -4.16 -2.00 -9.83
N LEU A 4 -4.50 -3.21 -9.34
CA LEU A 4 -3.63 -3.98 -8.46
C LEU A 4 -2.27 -4.29 -9.12
N ALA A 5 -2.27 -4.63 -10.42
CA ALA A 5 -1.04 -4.95 -11.16
C ALA A 5 -0.11 -3.73 -11.25
N ALA A 6 -0.66 -2.55 -11.55
CA ALA A 6 0.08 -1.31 -11.62
C ALA A 6 0.67 -0.90 -10.25
N VAL A 7 -0.08 -1.09 -9.17
CA VAL A 7 0.41 -0.82 -7.81
C VAL A 7 1.51 -1.79 -7.39
N VAL A 8 1.35 -3.09 -7.63
CA VAL A 8 2.39 -4.10 -7.31
C VAL A 8 3.66 -3.84 -8.11
N LYS A 9 3.53 -3.53 -9.41
CA LYS A 9 4.68 -3.15 -10.24
C LYS A 9 5.41 -1.93 -9.67
N LYS A 10 4.68 -0.85 -9.36
CA LYS A 10 5.26 0.38 -8.79
C LYS A 10 5.90 0.12 -7.43
N TYR A 11 5.28 -0.71 -6.59
CA TYR A 11 5.86 -1.12 -5.32
C TYR A 11 7.23 -1.78 -5.54
N LEU A 12 7.32 -2.77 -6.45
CA LEU A 12 8.58 -3.46 -6.74
C LEU A 12 9.65 -2.54 -7.33
N GLU A 13 9.27 -1.59 -8.18
CA GLU A 13 10.19 -0.57 -8.71
C GLU A 13 10.79 0.32 -7.61
N LEU A 14 10.00 0.63 -6.56
CA LEU A 14 10.41 1.52 -5.47
C LEU A 14 11.17 0.80 -4.36
N THR A 15 10.81 -0.45 -4.06
CA THR A 15 11.42 -1.24 -2.96
C THR A 15 12.55 -2.13 -3.43
N GLY A 16 12.59 -2.51 -4.72
CA GLY A 16 13.51 -3.50 -5.26
C GLY A 16 13.17 -4.95 -4.88
N GLY A 17 12.04 -5.20 -4.20
CA GLY A 17 11.65 -6.55 -3.78
C GLY A 17 10.40 -6.61 -2.90
N PHE A 18 9.94 -7.83 -2.62
CA PHE A 18 8.80 -8.08 -1.74
C PHE A 18 9.17 -7.92 -0.25
N ASP A 19 8.14 -7.88 0.59
CA ASP A 19 8.23 -7.82 2.07
C ASP A 19 8.84 -6.55 2.69
N LEU A 20 9.28 -5.60 1.87
CA LEU A 20 9.84 -4.33 2.32
C LEU A 20 8.74 -3.27 2.53
N PRO A 21 8.68 -2.60 3.69
CA PRO A 21 7.66 -1.59 3.94
C PRO A 21 7.89 -0.37 3.04
N LEU A 22 6.87 -0.02 2.26
CA LEU A 22 6.83 1.18 1.44
C LEU A 22 5.82 2.17 2.02
N HIS A 23 6.22 3.43 2.18
CA HIS A 23 5.29 4.45 2.66
C HIS A 23 4.23 4.73 1.57
N LEU A 24 2.95 4.74 1.95
CA LEU A 24 1.84 4.84 1.00
C LEU A 24 1.92 6.09 0.11
N ALA A 25 2.37 7.22 0.64
CA ALA A 25 2.60 8.45 -0.13
C ALA A 25 3.55 8.27 -1.33
N GLN A 26 4.46 7.29 -1.32
CA GLN A 26 5.41 7.05 -2.41
C GLN A 26 4.75 6.50 -3.69
N PHE A 27 3.50 6.01 -3.59
CA PHE A 27 2.71 5.72 -4.78
C PHE A 27 2.39 6.97 -5.60
N GLY A 28 2.60 8.18 -5.07
CA GLY A 28 2.43 9.43 -5.82
C GLY A 28 0.99 9.67 -6.29
N LEU A 29 0.03 9.01 -5.63
CA LEU A 29 -1.40 9.17 -5.85
C LEU A 29 -1.96 10.15 -4.81
N PRO A 30 -3.06 10.86 -5.11
CA PRO A 30 -3.78 11.63 -4.12
C PRO A 30 -4.22 10.76 -2.95
N LYS A 31 -4.19 11.31 -1.72
CA LYS A 31 -4.60 10.59 -0.51
C LYS A 31 -5.96 9.88 -0.61
N PRO A 32 -7.05 10.52 -1.11
CA PRO A 32 -8.34 9.83 -1.23
C PRO A 32 -8.30 8.64 -2.19
N GLU A 33 -7.43 8.66 -3.21
CA GLU A 33 -7.28 7.54 -4.13
C GLU A 33 -6.54 6.38 -3.46
N ILE A 34 -5.49 6.66 -2.68
CA ILE A 34 -4.79 5.65 -1.87
C ILE A 34 -5.76 5.01 -0.88
N GLU A 35 -6.44 5.81 -0.07
CA GLU A 35 -7.38 5.32 0.95
C GLU A 35 -8.47 4.45 0.34
N ARG A 36 -9.04 4.87 -0.80
CA ARG A 36 -10.04 4.08 -1.52
C ARG A 36 -9.50 2.75 -2.05
N LEU A 37 -8.34 2.74 -2.70
CA LEU A 37 -7.77 1.52 -3.28
C LEU A 37 -7.43 0.50 -2.21
N PHE A 38 -6.70 0.93 -1.18
CA PHE A 38 -6.27 0.02 -0.12
C PHE A 38 -7.43 -0.41 0.78
N SER A 39 -8.48 0.40 0.97
CA SER A 39 -9.70 -0.04 1.65
C SER A 39 -10.41 -1.15 0.90
N ALA A 40 -10.59 -1.01 -0.42
CA ALA A 40 -11.21 -2.04 -1.24
C ALA A 40 -10.41 -3.36 -1.24
N TRP A 41 -9.07 -3.27 -1.25
CA TRP A 41 -8.20 -4.45 -1.22
C TRP A 41 -8.08 -5.08 0.16
N ASP A 42 -8.19 -4.31 1.23
CA ASP A 42 -8.18 -4.80 2.60
C ASP A 42 -9.47 -5.61 2.90
N GLU A 43 -10.61 -5.21 2.31
CA GLU A 43 -11.87 -5.96 2.37
C GLU A 43 -11.83 -7.27 1.56
N ASP A 44 -11.10 -7.32 0.45
CA ASP A 44 -10.95 -8.52 -0.37
C ASP A 44 -9.86 -9.45 0.18
N TYR A 45 -10.27 -10.49 0.91
CA TYR A 45 -9.35 -11.48 1.48
C TYR A 45 -8.39 -12.12 0.47
N GLN A 46 -8.77 -12.29 -0.80
CA GLN A 46 -7.88 -12.87 -1.80
C GLN A 46 -6.64 -11.99 -2.01
N ILE A 47 -6.82 -10.67 -1.86
CA ILE A 47 -5.79 -9.64 -2.00
C ILE A 47 -5.16 -9.32 -0.65
N SER A 48 -5.95 -8.99 0.38
CA SER A 48 -5.46 -8.47 1.68
C SER A 48 -4.49 -9.41 2.39
N ARG A 49 -4.64 -10.72 2.21
CA ARG A 49 -3.68 -11.73 2.73
C ARG A 49 -2.23 -11.54 2.24
N PHE A 50 -2.03 -10.74 1.20
CA PHE A 50 -0.72 -10.41 0.65
C PHE A 50 -0.31 -8.94 0.85
N LEU A 51 -1.18 -8.09 1.38
CA LEU A 51 -0.91 -6.68 1.65
C LEU A 51 -0.82 -6.44 3.16
N LEU A 52 0.40 -6.37 3.69
CA LEU A 52 0.62 -6.13 5.11
C LEU A 52 0.65 -4.63 5.37
N LEU A 53 -0.48 -4.07 5.77
CA LEU A 53 -0.59 -2.69 6.21
C LEU A 53 0.02 -2.51 7.61
N SER A 54 0.78 -1.44 7.82
CA SER A 54 1.43 -1.18 9.10
C SER A 54 1.50 0.32 9.43
N ARG A 55 1.63 0.61 10.73
CA ARG A 55 1.73 1.96 11.29
C ARG A 55 3.11 2.15 11.92
N ALA A 56 3.99 2.88 11.23
CA ALA A 56 5.25 3.37 11.82
C ALA A 56 4.98 4.43 12.91
N GLY A 57 5.93 4.69 13.80
CA GLY A 57 5.83 5.81 14.76
C GLY A 57 5.93 7.18 14.09
N ASP A 58 5.31 8.21 14.68
CA ASP A 58 5.24 9.57 14.12
C ASP A 58 6.61 10.21 13.91
N GLU A 59 7.60 9.84 14.74
CA GLU A 59 8.98 10.30 14.64
C GLU A 59 9.65 9.92 13.30
N LYS A 60 9.14 8.89 12.63
CA LYS A 60 9.63 8.41 11.33
C LYS A 60 8.92 9.07 10.14
N LEU A 61 7.85 9.84 10.38
CA LEU A 61 7.00 10.40 9.31
C LEU A 61 7.35 11.85 8.96
N GLY A 62 8.31 12.47 9.66
CA GLY A 62 8.67 13.87 9.47
C GLY A 62 9.09 14.23 8.02
N ALA A 63 9.59 13.25 7.27
CA ALA A 63 9.98 13.41 5.87
C ALA A 63 8.80 13.52 4.89
N PHE A 64 7.56 13.20 5.31
CA PHE A 64 6.37 13.25 4.47
C PHE A 64 5.51 14.49 4.78
N PRO A 65 4.80 15.05 3.77
CA PRO A 65 3.86 16.15 3.96
C PRO A 65 2.81 15.81 5.02
N PRO A 66 2.43 16.74 5.94
CA PRO A 66 1.53 16.45 7.06
C PRO A 66 0.21 15.76 6.66
N ASP A 67 -0.37 16.18 5.55
CA ASP A 67 -1.60 15.63 4.98
C ASP A 67 -1.42 14.22 4.39
N MET A 68 -0.19 13.84 4.04
CA MET A 68 0.19 12.57 3.42
C MET A 68 0.95 11.63 4.35
N ARG A 69 1.04 11.91 5.66
CA ARG A 69 1.76 11.05 6.64
C ARG A 69 1.01 9.79 7.01
N VAL A 70 -0.31 9.91 7.20
CA VAL A 70 -1.18 8.85 7.72
C VAL A 70 -2.40 8.73 6.82
N PHE A 71 -2.80 7.50 6.54
CA PHE A 71 -3.91 7.14 5.67
C PHE A 71 -4.96 6.37 6.48
N SER A 72 -6.23 6.69 6.26
CA SER A 72 -7.35 5.95 6.83
C SER A 72 -7.77 4.85 5.85
N ILE A 73 -7.59 3.59 6.25
CA ILE A 73 -8.00 2.41 5.47
C ILE A 73 -8.97 1.63 6.35
N ASN A 74 -10.22 1.50 5.92
CA ASN A 74 -11.30 0.85 6.68
C ASN A 74 -11.42 1.33 8.14
N ASN A 75 -11.28 2.64 8.37
CA ASN A 75 -11.29 3.31 9.68
C ASN A 75 -10.09 3.04 10.60
N TYR A 76 -9.03 2.41 10.10
CA TYR A 76 -7.77 2.23 10.81
C TYR A 76 -6.67 3.10 10.18
N GLU A 77 -5.72 3.52 11.02
CA GLU A 77 -4.59 4.34 10.58
C GLU A 77 -3.41 3.49 10.13
N TYR A 78 -2.92 3.76 8.92
CA TYR A 78 -1.73 3.14 8.37
C TYR A 78 -0.83 4.15 7.71
N THR A 79 0.43 3.77 7.54
CA THR A 79 1.45 4.60 6.88
C THR A 79 2.20 3.84 5.80
N HIS A 80 2.37 2.52 5.97
CA HIS A 80 3.12 1.69 5.05
C HIS A 80 2.32 0.46 4.61
N VAL A 81 2.71 -0.08 3.46
CA VAL A 81 2.32 -1.42 3.00
C VAL A 81 3.58 -2.22 2.67
N SER A 82 3.59 -3.49 3.06
CA SER A 82 4.50 -4.50 2.50
C SER A 82 3.71 -5.46 1.64
N VAL A 83 4.19 -5.76 0.44
CA VAL A 83 3.55 -6.71 -0.48
C VAL A 83 4.27 -8.06 -0.38
N ARG A 84 3.50 -9.14 -0.24
CA ARG A 84 4.01 -10.53 -0.21
C ARG A 84 4.13 -11.08 -1.64
N PRO A 85 5.14 -11.91 -1.93
CA PRO A 85 5.35 -12.46 -3.28
C PRO A 85 4.18 -13.31 -3.78
N GLY A 86 3.38 -13.91 -2.88
CA GLY A 86 2.19 -14.69 -3.27
C GLY A 86 1.13 -13.92 -4.05
N ILE A 87 1.18 -12.58 -4.05
CA ILE A 87 0.30 -11.72 -4.87
C ILE A 87 0.40 -12.05 -6.37
N GLU A 88 1.56 -12.52 -6.83
CA GLU A 88 1.80 -12.86 -8.24
C GLU A 88 0.86 -13.96 -8.74
N GLN A 89 0.38 -14.84 -7.85
CA GLN A 89 -0.59 -15.88 -8.21
C GLN A 89 -1.95 -15.30 -8.62
N LEU A 90 -2.30 -14.11 -8.13
CA LEU A 90 -3.51 -13.40 -8.55
C LEU A 90 -3.28 -12.68 -9.89
N LEU A 91 -2.08 -12.11 -10.07
CA LEU A 91 -1.72 -11.34 -11.27
C LEU A 91 -1.50 -12.22 -12.51
N ALA A 92 -0.98 -13.44 -12.33
CA ALA A 92 -0.76 -14.40 -13.42
C ALA A 92 -2.05 -15.03 -13.96
N ARG A 93 -3.18 -14.80 -13.28
CA ARG A 93 -4.51 -15.32 -13.65
C ARG A 93 -5.41 -14.27 -14.30
N ALA A 94 -4.95 -13.03 -14.42
CA ALA A 94 -5.70 -11.89 -14.93
C ALA A 94 -5.44 -11.62 -16.41
#